data_AF-A0A962ZCC8-F1
#
_entry.id   AF-A0A962ZCC8-F1
#
_cell.length_a   1.000
_cell.length_b   1.000
_cell.length_c   1.000
_cell.angle_alpha   90.00
_cell.angle_beta   90.00
_cell.angle_gamma   90.00
#
_symmetry.space_group_name_H-M   'P 1'
#
loop_
_entity.id
_entity.type
_entity.pdbx_description
1 polymer ?
#
loop_
_entity_poly.entity_id
_entity_poly.type
_entity_poly.pdbx_seq_one_letter_code
_entity_poly.pdbx_strand_id
1 'polypeptide(L)' 'MLCVPEGEPGAGGYRELDILVIGEHDAENITGFPYGSGANIIPA' A
#
# COMPACT_ATOMS: atom_id res chain seq x y z
N MET A 1 -0.28 0.85 -8.02
CA MET A 1 -1.60 0.19 -8.11
C MET A 1 -1.45 -0.99 -9.05
N LEU A 2 -1.92 -2.17 -8.64
CA LEU A 2 -1.87 -3.42 -9.42
C LEU A 2 -3.31 -3.95 -9.54
N CYS A 3 -3.65 -4.49 -10.71
CA CYS A 3 -4.89 -5.21 -10.92
C CYS A 3 -4.55 -6.57 -11.55
N VAL A 4 -4.96 -7.65 -10.91
CA VAL A 4 -4.90 -9.00 -11.46
C VAL A 4 -6.30 -9.33 -12.02
N PRO A 5 -6.41 -9.74 -13.30
CA PRO A 5 -7.70 -10.03 -13.93
C PRO A 5 -8.54 -11.06 -13.16
N GLU A 6 -9.86 -10.94 -13.29
CA GLU A 6 -10.77 -11.96 -12.79
C GLU A 6 -10.46 -13.33 -13.41
N GLY A 7 -10.55 -14.39 -12.60
CA GLY A 7 -10.27 -15.77 -13.03
C GLY A 7 -8.81 -16.22 -12.90
N GLU A 8 -7.88 -15.31 -12.59
CA GLU A 8 -6.48 -15.65 -12.33
C GLU A 8 -6.19 -15.84 -10.82
N PRO A 9 -5.21 -16.68 -10.43
CA PRO A 9 -4.75 -16.75 -9.06
C PRO A 9 -4.27 -15.37 -8.56
N GLY A 10 -4.86 -14.89 -7.45
CA GLY A 10 -4.59 -13.56 -6.93
C GLY A 10 -5.41 -12.44 -7.57
N ALA A 11 -6.53 -12.76 -8.24
CA ALA A 11 -7.47 -11.78 -8.77
C ALA A 11 -7.85 -10.72 -7.73
N GLY A 12 -7.75 -9.45 -8.11
CA GLY A 12 -8.07 -8.32 -7.22
C GLY A 12 -7.29 -7.04 -7.53
N GLY A 13 -7.72 -5.97 -6.88
CA GLY A 13 -7.04 -4.67 -6.90
C GLY A 13 -6.17 -4.48 -5.65
N TYR A 14 -4.88 -4.21 -5.84
CA TYR A 14 -3.90 -4.03 -4.77
C TYR A 14 -3.30 -2.63 -4.84
N ARG A 15 -3.27 -1.93 -3.71
CA ARG A 15 -2.71 -0.59 -3.62
C ARG A 15 -2.33 -0.26 -2.19
N GLU A 16 -1.11 0.21 -2.02
CA GLU A 16 -0.70 1.05 -0.90
C GLU A 16 -0.53 2.49 -1.41
N LEU A 17 -0.65 3.47 -0.52
CA LEU A 17 -0.50 4.88 -0.88
C LEU A 17 0.07 5.66 0.30
N ASP A 18 1.23 6.28 0.06
CA ASP A 18 1.89 7.16 1.01
C ASP A 18 1.88 8.61 0.54
N ILE A 19 1.98 9.54 1.50
CA ILE A 19 2.18 10.97 1.25
C ILE A 19 3.59 11.32 1.69
N LEU A 20 4.36 11.93 0.78
CA LEU A 20 5.72 12.34 1.04
C LEU A 20 5.84 13.86 0.93
N VAL A 21 6.49 14.48 1.91
CA VAL A 21 6.92 15.89 1.86
C VAL A 21 8.34 15.93 1.30
N ILE A 22 8.56 16.72 0.25
CA ILE A 22 9.87 16.81 -0.40
C ILE A 22 10.75 17.85 0.31
N GLY A 23 11.91 17.42 0.81
CA GLY A 23 12.95 18.25 1.41
C GLY A 23 14.07 18.63 0.43
N GLU A 24 15.12 19.27 0.93
CA GLU A 24 16.27 19.70 0.10
C GLU A 24 17.10 18.52 -0.42
N HIS A 25 17.18 17.43 0.35
CA HIS A 25 18.01 16.27 0.04
C HIS A 25 17.27 14.93 0.16
N ASP A 26 16.05 14.92 0.69
CA ASP A 26 15.27 13.73 1.02
C ASP A 26 13.76 13.95 0.86
N ALA A 27 12.98 12.94 1.25
CA ALA A 27 11.54 13.02 1.32
C ALA A 27 11.05 12.36 2.61
N GLU A 28 10.29 13.09 3.41
CA GLU A 28 9.70 12.59 4.65
C GLU A 28 8.35 11.94 4.33
N ASN A 29 8.20 10.66 4.66
CA ASN A 29 6.92 9.97 4.58
C ASN A 29 6.08 10.33 5.81
N ILE A 30 4.93 10.98 5.58
CA ILE A 30 4.01 11.39 6.65
C ILE A 30 2.83 10.43 6.83
N THR A 31 2.76 9.35 6.04
CA THR A 31 1.76 8.29 6.25
C THR A 31 2.19 7.40 7.40
N GLY A 32 1.46 7.47 8.52
CA GLY A 32 1.79 6.72 9.75
C GLY A 32 1.04 5.40 9.94
N PHE A 33 0.06 5.08 9.09
CA PHE A 33 -0.69 3.83 9.22
C PHE A 33 0.12 2.65 8.64
N PRO A 34 0.29 1.54 9.37
CA PRO A 34 1.06 0.41 8.87
C PRO A 34 0.39 -0.25 7.67
N TYR A 35 1.18 -0.70 6.71
CA TYR A 35 0.69 -1.37 5.49
C TYR A 35 1.30 -2.77 5.31
N GLY A 36 0.67 -3.57 4.45
CA GLY A 36 1.09 -4.94 4.14
C GLY A 36 0.55 -6.04 5.07
N SER A 37 0.90 -7.29 4.76
CA SER A 37 0.33 -8.49 5.39
C SER A 37 0.65 -8.65 6.89
N GLY A 38 1.73 -8.01 7.38
CA GLY A 38 2.09 -8.03 8.80
C GLY A 38 1.14 -7.22 9.71
N ALA A 39 0.35 -6.31 9.13
CA ALA A 39 -0.55 -5.43 9.87
C ALA A 39 -2.01 -5.48 9.39
N ASN A 40 -2.25 -5.74 8.11
CA ASN A 40 -3.56 -5.53 7.48
C ASN A 40 -4.34 -6.83 7.18
N ILE A 41 -4.11 -7.91 7.93
CA ILE A 41 -4.98 -9.09 7.95
C ILE A 41 -5.90 -8.95 9.17
N ILE A 42 -7.13 -8.48 8.96
CA ILE A 42 -8.07 -8.16 10.04
C ILE A 42 -9.01 -9.35 10.30
N PRO A 43 -9.10 -9.87 11.53
CA PRO A 43 -10.09 -10.89 11.87
C PRO A 43 -11.51 -10.31 11.82
N ALA A 44 -12.47 -11.16 11.43
CA ALA A 44 -13.89 -10.80 11.37
C ALA A 44 -14.54 -10.72 12.76
#